data_AF-A0A243QHF5-F1
#
_entry.id   AF-A0A243QHF5-F1
#
_cell.length_a   1.000
_cell.length_b   1.000
_cell.length_c   1.000
_cell.angle_alpha   90.00
_cell.angle_beta   90.00
_cell.angle_gamma   90.00
#
_symmetry.space_group_name_H-M   'P 1'
#
loop_
_entity.id
_entity.type
_entity.pdbx_description
1 polymer ?
#
loop_
_entity_poly.entity_id
_entity_poly.type
_entity_poly.pdbx_seq_one_letter_code
_entity_poly.pdbx_strand_id
1 'polypeptide(L)'
;RRPAPGVVTVLGGGYHASGAPGPDRLPQPYLPCGLRYDSDEGAGEVQTPLLGQAAEDLRVGDRVWFRHAKAGELCERFATLHLIDGDEIVDQVPTYRGEGRTFL
;
A
#
# COMPACT_ATOMS: atom_id res chain seq x y z
N ARG A 1 9.44 11.00 -4.71
CA ARG A 1 10.68 11.58 -5.29
C ARG A 1 11.21 10.66 -6.38
N ARG A 2 12.06 11.14 -7.31
CA ARG A 2 12.67 10.32 -8.37
C ARG A 2 14.20 10.40 -8.29
N PRO A 3 14.87 9.42 -7.63
CA PRO A 3 16.31 9.45 -7.44
C PRO A 3 17.12 9.04 -8.68
N ALA A 4 16.55 8.23 -9.59
CA ALA A 4 17.19 7.76 -10.81
C ALA A 4 16.14 7.36 -11.87
N PRO A 5 16.53 7.19 -13.16
CA PRO A 5 15.66 6.55 -14.15
C PRO A 5 15.17 5.18 -13.66
N GLY A 6 13.88 4.90 -13.89
CA GLY A 6 13.24 3.64 -13.51
C GLY A 6 13.01 3.45 -12.00
N VAL A 7 13.28 4.48 -11.18
CA VAL A 7 13.15 4.44 -9.72
C VAL A 7 12.28 5.59 -9.22
N VAL A 8 11.25 5.26 -8.44
CA VAL A 8 10.48 6.25 -7.67
C VAL A 8 10.44 5.87 -6.20
N THR A 9 10.52 6.85 -5.32
CA THR A 9 10.24 6.64 -3.89
C THR A 9 8.87 7.23 -3.57
N VAL A 10 7.98 6.39 -3.05
CA VAL A 10 6.65 6.77 -2.58
C VAL A 10 6.64 6.97 -1.06
N LEU A 11 5.63 7.68 -0.56
CA LEU A 11 5.40 7.89 0.87
C LEU A 11 4.69 6.65 1.44
N GLY A 12 5.41 5.90 2.27
CA GLY A 12 4.92 4.64 2.86
C GLY A 12 4.77 3.48 1.87
N GLY A 13 4.78 2.26 2.40
CA GLY A 13 4.65 1.01 1.63
C GLY A 13 3.44 0.16 2.01
N GLY A 14 2.57 0.69 2.88
CA GLY A 14 1.47 -0.05 3.50
C GLY A 14 1.89 -0.77 4.79
N TYR A 15 1.11 -1.76 5.21
CA TYR A 15 1.28 -2.44 6.49
C TYR A 15 1.51 -3.95 6.32
N HIS A 16 2.54 -4.45 7.00
CA HIS A 16 2.87 -5.87 6.98
C HIS A 16 1.79 -6.69 7.67
N ALA A 17 1.45 -7.82 7.06
CA ALA A 17 0.58 -8.81 7.69
C ALA A 17 1.28 -9.47 8.88
N SER A 18 0.55 -9.56 9.99
CA SER A 18 0.88 -10.41 11.14
C SER A 18 1.15 -11.87 10.76
N GLY A 19 1.94 -12.55 11.60
CA GLY A 19 2.33 -13.95 11.44
C GLY A 19 3.84 -14.13 11.32
N ALA A 20 4.26 -15.31 10.87
CA ALA A 20 5.68 -15.58 10.62
C ALA A 20 6.22 -14.62 9.55
N PRO A 21 7.41 -14.02 9.76
CA PRO A 21 7.99 -13.09 8.81
C PRO A 21 8.28 -13.79 7.48
N GLY A 22 7.98 -13.10 6.38
CA GLY A 22 8.17 -13.63 5.03
C GLY A 22 7.75 -12.63 3.95
N PRO A 23 8.20 -12.80 2.70
CA PRO A 23 7.83 -11.92 1.58
C PRO A 23 6.32 -11.85 1.35
N ASP A 24 5.60 -12.92 1.69
CA ASP A 24 4.14 -13.03 1.62
C ASP A 24 3.41 -12.14 2.66
N ARG A 25 4.16 -11.51 3.58
CA ARG A 25 3.61 -10.56 4.57
C ARG A 25 3.65 -9.12 4.09
N LEU A 26 4.45 -8.81 3.08
CA LEU A 26 4.54 -7.45 2.55
C LEU A 26 3.28 -7.11 1.76
N PRO A 27 2.75 -5.88 1.87
CA PRO A 27 1.89 -5.32 0.83
C PRO A 27 2.57 -5.46 -0.52
N GLN A 28 1.81 -5.45 -1.61
CA GLN A 28 2.34 -5.54 -2.96
C GLN A 28 1.95 -4.29 -3.73
N PRO A 29 2.88 -3.59 -4.39
CA PRO A 29 2.52 -2.52 -5.32
C PRO A 29 1.62 -3.12 -6.41
N TYR A 30 0.45 -2.52 -6.61
CA TYR A 30 -0.59 -3.05 -7.48
C TYR A 30 -0.85 -2.14 -8.67
N LEU A 31 -1.09 -0.85 -8.43
CA LEU A 31 -1.32 0.14 -9.49
C LEU A 31 -0.40 1.36 -9.33
N PRO A 32 0.19 1.88 -10.43
CA PRO A 32 0.20 1.29 -11.76
C PRO A 32 0.94 -0.07 -11.79
N CYS A 33 0.53 -0.96 -12.68
CA CYS A 33 1.12 -2.29 -12.81
C CYS A 33 2.60 -2.22 -13.22
N GLY A 34 3.39 -3.22 -12.83
CA GLY A 34 4.80 -3.35 -13.23
C GLY A 34 5.80 -2.67 -12.30
N LEU A 35 5.33 -2.10 -11.18
CA LEU A 35 6.16 -1.69 -10.06
C LEU A 35 6.52 -2.90 -9.20
N ARG A 36 7.73 -2.90 -8.64
CA ARG A 36 8.22 -3.88 -7.66
C ARG A 36 9.10 -3.18 -6.63
N TYR A 37 9.29 -3.82 -5.47
CA TYR A 37 10.22 -3.31 -4.48
C TYR A 37 11.66 -3.34 -4.99
N ASP A 38 12.46 -2.42 -4.45
CA ASP A 38 13.90 -2.65 -4.34
C ASP A 38 14.15 -3.89 -3.46
N SER A 39 15.10 -4.75 -3.86
CA SER A 39 15.36 -6.02 -3.17
C SER A 39 15.90 -5.84 -1.76
N ASP A 40 16.52 -4.69 -1.47
CA ASP A 40 17.26 -4.46 -0.23
C ASP A 40 16.43 -3.66 0.78
N GLU A 41 15.38 -2.95 0.33
CA GLU A 41 14.57 -2.07 1.20
C GLU A 41 13.15 -2.60 1.49
N GLY A 42 12.44 -3.15 0.49
CA GLY A 42 11.05 -3.59 0.68
C GLY A 42 10.05 -2.46 0.99
N ALA A 43 8.99 -2.77 1.74
CA ALA A 43 7.96 -1.81 2.13
C ALA A 43 8.38 -1.03 3.39
N GLY A 44 8.74 0.24 3.24
CA GLY A 44 9.10 1.10 4.36
C GLY A 44 7.93 1.95 4.87
N GLU A 45 7.90 2.20 6.17
CA GLU A 45 6.84 2.98 6.83
C GLU A 45 6.80 4.43 6.36
N VAL A 46 7.97 5.04 6.15
CA VAL A 46 8.10 6.44 5.75
C VAL A 46 8.33 6.56 4.24
N GLN A 47 9.21 5.72 3.69
CA GLN A 47 9.60 5.76 2.30
C GLN A 47 9.69 4.36 1.74
N THR A 48 9.26 4.18 0.50
CA THR A 48 9.33 2.90 -0.20
C THR A 48 9.84 3.15 -1.61
N PRO A 49 11.07 2.71 -1.93
CA PRO A 49 11.56 2.72 -3.30
C PRO A 49 10.89 1.61 -4.11
N LEU A 50 10.44 1.99 -5.30
CA LEU A 50 9.83 1.11 -6.29
C LEU A 50 10.59 1.24 -7.61
N LEU A 51 10.78 0.08 -8.24
CA LEU A 51 11.47 -0.09 -9.51
C LEU A 51 10.46 -0.55 -10.56
N GLY A 52 10.66 -0.15 -11.83
CA GLY A 52 9.89 -0.71 -12.95
C GLY A 52 9.61 0.29 -14.06
N GLN A 53 9.12 -0.20 -15.20
CA GLN A 53 8.82 0.66 -16.35
C GLN A 53 7.77 1.73 -16.00
N ALA A 54 6.76 1.38 -15.21
CA ALA A 54 5.75 2.33 -14.75
C ALA A 54 6.32 3.46 -13.87
N ALA A 55 7.50 3.26 -13.27
CA ALA A 55 8.18 4.32 -12.53
C ALA A 55 8.66 5.45 -13.45
N GLU A 56 8.87 5.17 -14.75
CA GLU A 56 9.30 6.18 -15.72
C GLU A 56 8.21 7.21 -16.00
N ASP A 57 6.94 6.81 -15.95
CA ASP A 57 5.80 7.67 -16.25
C ASP A 57 5.25 8.39 -15.01
N LEU A 58 5.53 7.89 -13.80
CA LEU A 58 5.03 8.45 -12.55
C LEU A 58 5.65 9.81 -12.20
N ARG A 59 4.81 10.81 -11.98
CA ARG A 59 5.19 12.16 -11.55
C ARG A 59 5.05 12.31 -10.04
N VAL A 60 5.73 13.31 -9.48
CA VAL A 60 5.52 13.67 -8.07
C VAL A 60 4.07 14.12 -7.88
N GLY A 61 3.38 13.50 -6.93
CA GLY A 61 1.95 13.72 -6.67
C GLY A 61 1.05 12.59 -7.18
N ASP A 62 1.55 11.76 -8.11
CA ASP A 62 0.82 10.58 -8.57
C ASP A 62 0.71 9.53 -7.46
N ARG A 63 -0.35 8.72 -7.53
CA ARG A 63 -0.67 7.72 -6.51
C ARG A 63 -0.16 6.34 -6.93
N VAL A 64 0.36 5.61 -5.96
CA VAL A 64 0.63 4.18 -6.08
C VAL A 64 -0.25 3.45 -5.08
N TRP A 65 -0.96 2.42 -5.54
CA TRP A 65 -1.85 1.61 -4.74
C TRP A 65 -1.18 0.31 -4.35
N PHE A 66 -1.30 -0.06 -3.07
CA PHE A 66 -0.76 -1.31 -2.53
C PHE A 66 -1.88 -2.27 -2.15
N ARG A 67 -1.73 -3.53 -2.55
CA ARG A 67 -2.59 -4.64 -2.10
C ARG A 67 -2.00 -5.24 -0.84
N HIS A 68 -2.74 -5.17 0.26
CA HIS A 68 -2.30 -5.72 1.54
C HIS A 68 -2.53 -7.23 1.60
N ALA A 69 -1.63 -7.95 2.26
CA ALA A 69 -1.72 -9.40 2.38
C ALA A 69 -2.86 -9.86 3.31
N LYS A 70 -3.22 -9.04 4.31
CA LYS A 70 -4.34 -9.29 5.23
C LYS A 70 -5.14 -8.01 5.45
N ALA A 71 -6.46 -8.14 5.45
CA ALA A 71 -7.37 -7.00 5.66
C ALA A 71 -7.30 -6.43 7.08
N GLY A 72 -7.03 -7.28 8.09
CA GLY A 72 -7.01 -6.87 9.50
C GLY A 72 -6.06 -5.69 9.77
N GLU A 73 -4.86 -5.70 9.17
CA GLU A 73 -3.86 -4.65 9.40
C GLU A 73 -4.36 -3.25 9.03
N LEU A 74 -5.20 -3.14 7.99
CA LEU A 74 -5.83 -1.89 7.58
C LEU A 74 -6.92 -1.47 8.57
N CYS A 75 -7.73 -2.44 9.01
CA CYS A 75 -8.83 -2.18 9.92
C CYS A 75 -8.38 -1.74 11.33
N GLU A 76 -7.13 -2.03 11.74
CA GLU A 76 -6.53 -1.48 12.97
C GLU A 76 -6.10 -0.02 12.87
N ARG A 77 -5.88 0.47 11.64
CA ARG A 77 -5.17 1.73 11.39
C ARG A 77 -6.04 2.81 10.80
N PHE A 78 -7.03 2.44 9.98
CA PHE A 78 -7.99 3.38 9.39
C PHE A 78 -9.36 3.20 10.02
N ALA A 79 -10.13 4.28 10.09
CA ALA A 79 -11.49 4.27 10.64
C ALA A 79 -12.55 3.78 9.65
N THR A 80 -12.28 3.90 8.35
CA THR A 80 -13.28 3.69 7.29
C THR A 80 -12.65 2.92 6.14
N LEU A 81 -13.42 2.01 5.54
CA LEU A 81 -13.12 1.41 4.24
C LEU A 81 -14.09 1.97 3.20
N HIS A 82 -13.57 2.32 2.03
CA HIS A 82 -14.37 2.67 0.87
C HIS A 82 -14.68 1.42 0.06
N LEU A 83 -15.96 1.20 -0.26
CA LEU A 83 -16.39 0.15 -1.17
C LEU A 83 -16.43 0.71 -2.59
N ILE A 84 -15.82 0.01 -3.53
CA ILE A 84 -15.66 0.45 -4.91
C ILE A 84 -16.33 -0.58 -5.82
N ASP A 85 -17.18 -0.10 -6.73
CA ASP A 85 -17.70 -0.87 -7.87
C ASP A 85 -17.28 -0.14 -9.15
N GLY A 86 -16.50 -0.81 -9.99
CA GLY A 86 -15.86 -0.17 -11.15
C GLY A 86 -14.96 1.00 -10.74
N ASP A 87 -15.35 2.21 -11.14
CA ASP A 87 -14.68 3.48 -10.85
C ASP A 87 -15.44 4.36 -9.85
N GLU A 88 -16.54 3.86 -9.28
CA GLU A 88 -17.37 4.59 -8.32
C GLU A 88 -17.19 4.09 -6.89
N ILE A 89 -17.15 5.02 -5.94
CA ILE A 89 -17.28 4.69 -4.51
C ILE A 89 -18.76 4.52 -4.22
N VAL A 90 -19.18 3.28 -3.98
CA VAL A 90 -20.60 2.95 -3.75
C VAL A 90 -21.01 3.04 -2.29
N ASP A 91 -20.06 2.92 -1.36
CA ASP A 91 -20.34 3.03 0.08
C ASP A 91 -19.07 3.29 0.90
N GLN A 92 -19.26 3.59 2.20
CA GLN A 92 -18.22 3.70 3.21
C GLN A 92 -18.64 2.97 4.48
N VAL A 93 -17.86 1.98 4.88
CA VAL A 93 -18.15 1.17 6.07
C VAL A 93 -17.10 1.39 7.16
N PRO A 94 -17.49 1.44 8.45
CA PRO A 94 -16.52 1.60 9.51
C PRO A 94 -15.68 0.32 9.67
N THR A 95 -14.43 0.51 10.06
CA THR A 95 -13.61 -0.58 10.63
C THR A 95 -13.89 -0.67 12.12
N TYR A 96 -13.37 -1.69 12.79
CA TYR A 96 -13.46 -1.73 14.26
C TYR A 96 -12.75 -0.56 14.94
N ARG A 97 -11.69 0.01 14.35
CA ARG A 97 -11.12 1.28 14.84
C ARG A 97 -12.11 2.43 14.69
N GLY A 98 -12.82 2.50 13.55
CA GLY A 98 -13.87 3.50 13.32
C GLY A 98 -15.04 3.39 14.28
N GLU A 99 -15.34 2.16 14.73
CA GLU A 99 -16.33 1.89 15.76
C GLU A 99 -15.81 2.11 17.19
N GLY A 100 -14.55 2.53 17.37
CA GLY A 100 -13.93 2.70 18.69
C GLY A 100 -13.74 1.39 19.46
N ARG A 101 -13.63 0.26 18.76
CA ARG A 101 -13.42 -1.07 19.33
C ARG A 101 -11.95 -1.47 19.33
N THR A 102 -11.57 -2.28 20.32
CA THR A 102 -10.25 -2.89 20.45
C THR A 102 -10.43 -4.37 20.71
N PHE A 103 -9.80 -5.20 19.88
CA PHE A 103 -9.90 -6.67 19.91
C PHE A 103 -8.49 -7.29 20.08
N LEU A 104 -8.44 -8.58 20.45
CA LEU A 104 -7.23 -9.40 20.65
C LEU A 104 -7.32 -10.68 19.82
#